data_AF-A0A0K8Q4S9-F1
#
_entry.id   AF-A0A0K8Q4S9-F1
#
_cell.length_a   1.000
_cell.length_b   1.000
_cell.length_c   1.000
_cell.angle_alpha   90.00
_cell.angle_beta   90.00
_cell.angle_gamma   90.00
#
_symmetry.space_group_name_H-M   'P 1'
#
loop_
_entity.id
_entity.type
_entity.pdbx_description
1 polymer ?
#
loop_
_entity_poly.entity_id
_entity_poly.type
_entity_poly.pdbx_seq_one_letter_code
_entity_poly.pdbx_strand_id
1 'polypeptide(L)'
;MVAAVVHAVCAMVQDGTMSAEDLENYETDMELQLYREYRDVVGLFSYVVETERRFYLANHVDLQARSADGEVYFDLTLQDAWVWDVYRSARFVKSVRVITFKDVNVEELPRNEELALPKDVDLGN
;
A
#
# COMPACT_ATOMS: atom_id res chain seq x y z
N MET A 1 5.72 -9.63 8.66
CA MET A 1 4.66 -8.67 8.30
C MET A 1 5.19 -7.25 8.14
N VAL A 2 5.74 -6.58 9.17
CA VAL A 2 6.51 -5.33 8.96
C VAL A 2 7.62 -5.54 7.92
N ALA A 3 8.25 -6.72 7.93
CA ALA A 3 9.25 -7.13 6.96
C ALA A 3 8.75 -7.24 5.50
N ALA A 4 7.45 -7.43 5.22
CA ALA A 4 6.96 -7.56 3.84
C ALA A 4 6.74 -6.18 3.21
N VAL A 5 6.15 -5.24 3.96
CA VAL A 5 6.04 -3.83 3.54
C VAL A 5 7.43 -3.20 3.47
N VAL A 6 8.29 -3.43 4.47
CA VAL A 6 9.69 -2.96 4.45
C VAL A 6 10.50 -3.64 3.33
N HIS A 7 10.30 -4.93 3.04
CA HIS A 7 10.93 -5.56 1.86
C HIS A 7 10.41 -5.00 0.55
N ALA A 8 9.11 -4.72 0.42
CA ALA A 8 8.56 -4.10 -0.78
C ALA A 8 9.14 -2.70 -0.99
N VAL A 9 9.34 -1.94 0.09
CA VAL A 9 10.04 -0.64 0.06
C VAL A 9 11.51 -0.85 -0.35
N CYS A 10 12.25 -1.75 0.31
CA CYS A 10 13.68 -1.97 0.06
C CYS A 10 14.00 -2.66 -1.29
N ALA A 11 13.10 -3.49 -1.82
CA ALA A 11 13.34 -4.23 -3.06
C ALA A 11 13.11 -3.39 -4.32
N MET A 12 12.51 -2.21 -4.21
CA MET A 12 12.26 -1.31 -5.34
C MET A 12 13.35 -0.24 -5.53
N VAL A 13 14.27 -0.09 -4.57
CA VAL A 13 15.35 0.93 -4.53
C VAL A 13 16.52 0.64 -5.49
N GLN A 14 16.42 -0.34 -6.39
CA GLN A 14 17.55 -0.75 -7.25
C GLN A 14 17.19 -0.64 -8.73
N ASP A 15 17.52 0.48 -9.39
CA ASP A 15 18.21 0.55 -10.71
C ASP A 15 18.31 2.00 -11.29
N GLY A 16 19.51 2.44 -11.71
CA GLY A 16 19.68 3.44 -12.80
C GLY A 16 20.64 4.64 -12.60
N THR A 17 21.50 4.95 -13.57
CA THR A 17 22.67 5.86 -13.46
C THR A 17 22.60 7.20 -14.27
N MET A 18 22.88 8.35 -13.63
CA MET A 18 23.58 9.60 -14.13
C MET A 18 23.50 10.82 -13.15
N SER A 19 24.57 11.49 -12.71
CA SER A 19 25.56 10.96 -11.76
C SER A 19 24.84 10.00 -10.81
N ALA A 20 25.40 8.81 -10.57
CA ALA A 20 24.71 7.81 -9.74
C ALA A 20 24.18 8.46 -8.45
N GLU A 21 24.95 9.36 -7.86
CA GLU A 21 24.64 10.07 -6.62
C GLU A 21 23.45 11.06 -6.70
N ASP A 22 23.34 11.93 -7.73
CA ASP A 22 22.22 12.90 -7.78
C ASP A 22 20.89 12.23 -8.15
N LEU A 23 20.94 11.22 -9.02
CA LEU A 23 19.76 10.42 -9.38
C LEU A 23 19.33 9.53 -8.21
N GLU A 24 20.27 8.88 -7.53
CA GLU A 24 20.03 8.08 -6.33
C GLU A 24 19.48 8.94 -5.18
N ASN A 25 19.99 10.16 -4.99
CA ASN A 25 19.44 11.10 -4.02
C ASN A 25 17.99 11.50 -4.35
N TYR A 26 17.70 11.78 -5.63
CA TYR A 26 16.35 12.12 -6.07
C TYR A 26 15.35 10.96 -5.90
N GLU A 27 15.76 9.75 -6.28
CA GLU A 27 14.96 8.52 -6.09
C GLU A 27 14.73 8.25 -4.61
N THR A 28 15.77 8.36 -3.78
CA THR A 28 15.69 8.20 -2.32
C THR A 28 14.71 9.20 -1.70
N ASP A 29 14.75 10.47 -2.11
CA ASP A 29 13.85 11.50 -1.59
C ASP A 29 12.39 11.21 -1.97
N MET A 30 12.15 10.76 -3.21
CA MET A 30 10.81 10.38 -3.68
C MET A 30 10.25 9.18 -2.91
N GLU A 31 11.07 8.16 -2.64
CA GLU A 31 10.69 7.01 -1.83
C GLU A 31 10.44 7.38 -0.37
N LEU A 32 11.28 8.24 0.22
CA LEU A 32 11.10 8.73 1.57
C LEU A 32 9.79 9.52 1.70
N GLN A 33 9.44 10.30 0.68
CA GLN A 33 8.16 11.00 0.63
C GLN A 33 6.97 10.02 0.58
N LEU A 34 7.06 8.97 -0.25
CA LEU A 34 6.04 7.94 -0.34
C LEU A 34 5.86 7.21 1.00
N TYR A 35 6.97 6.87 1.69
CA TYR A 35 6.93 6.22 3.00
C TYR A 35 6.29 7.12 4.08
N ARG A 36 6.60 8.42 4.08
CA ARG A 36 5.98 9.39 5.00
C ARG A 36 4.48 9.48 4.77
N GLU A 37 4.05 9.61 3.52
CA GLU A 37 2.62 9.63 3.19
C GLU A 37 1.93 8.34 3.63
N TYR A 38 2.52 7.18 3.35
CA TYR A 38 2.00 5.90 3.83
C TYR A 38 1.80 5.89 5.35
N ARG A 39 2.80 6.31 6.12
CA ARG A 39 2.72 6.36 7.59
C ARG A 39 1.54 7.22 8.06
N ASP A 40 1.30 8.34 7.37
CA ASP A 40 0.25 9.28 7.74
C ASP A 40 -1.16 8.76 7.39
N VAL A 41 -1.29 7.94 6.35
CA VAL A 41 -2.60 7.49 5.85
C VAL A 41 -2.96 6.06 6.21
N VAL A 42 -2.01 5.20 6.58
CA VAL A 42 -2.25 3.75 6.82
C VAL A 42 -3.37 3.50 7.82
N GLY A 43 -3.48 4.33 8.87
CA GLY A 43 -4.54 4.22 9.88
C GLY A 43 -5.95 4.57 9.39
N LEU A 44 -6.09 5.07 8.16
CA LEU A 44 -7.38 5.41 7.52
C LEU A 44 -7.99 4.24 6.74
N PHE A 45 -7.25 3.13 6.60
CA PHE A 45 -7.63 2.00 5.77
C PHE A 45 -7.84 0.72 6.58
N SER A 46 -8.67 -0.16 6.04
CA SER A 46 -9.03 -1.43 6.68
C SER A 46 -8.22 -2.61 6.16
N TYR A 47 -7.66 -2.51 4.94
CA TYR A 47 -6.98 -3.62 4.29
C TYR A 47 -5.67 -3.18 3.64
N VAL A 48 -4.70 -4.10 3.64
CA VAL A 48 -3.57 -4.11 2.70
C VAL A 48 -3.87 -5.15 1.62
N VAL A 49 -3.71 -4.77 0.37
CA VAL A 49 -3.89 -5.67 -0.78
C VAL A 49 -2.65 -5.65 -1.65
N GLU A 50 -2.05 -6.80 -1.85
CA GLU A 50 -0.88 -7.00 -2.72
C GLU A 50 -1.28 -7.81 -3.94
N THR A 51 -0.74 -7.36 -5.08
CA THR A 51 -0.85 -8.02 -6.37
C THR A 51 0.55 -8.11 -6.97
N GLU A 52 0.74 -8.90 -8.02
CA GLU A 52 2.03 -9.06 -8.70
C GLU A 52 2.68 -7.74 -9.15
N ARG A 53 1.90 -6.66 -9.33
CA ARG A 53 2.39 -5.37 -9.84
C ARG A 53 2.39 -4.26 -8.80
N ARG A 54 1.50 -4.31 -7.81
CA ARG A 54 1.14 -3.15 -6.99
C ARG A 54 0.64 -3.56 -5.61
N PHE A 55 0.94 -2.67 -4.66
CA PHE A 55 0.38 -2.66 -3.32
C PHE A 55 -0.67 -1.56 -3.19
N TYR A 56 -1.72 -1.87 -2.43
CA TYR A 56 -2.81 -0.98 -2.14
C TYR A 56 -3.14 -0.99 -0.65
N LEU A 57 -3.58 0.15 -0.16
CA LEU A 57 -4.45 0.24 1.01
C LEU A 57 -5.88 0.41 0.51
N ALA A 58 -6.86 -0.22 1.15
CA ALA A 58 -8.28 -0.11 0.75
C ALA A 58 -9.21 -0.21 1.96
N ASN A 59 -10.40 0.39 1.85
CA ASN A 59 -11.47 0.21 2.84
C ASN A 59 -12.48 -0.86 2.44
N HIS A 60 -12.60 -1.15 1.15
CA HIS A 60 -13.44 -2.23 0.65
C HIS A 60 -12.68 -3.08 -0.36
N VAL A 61 -12.81 -4.40 -0.22
CA VAL A 61 -12.18 -5.40 -1.08
C VAL A 61 -13.25 -6.38 -1.53
N ASP A 62 -13.37 -6.58 -2.83
CA ASP A 62 -14.18 -7.63 -3.45
C ASP A 62 -13.28 -8.44 -4.38
N LEU A 63 -13.04 -9.71 -4.04
CA LEU A 63 -12.19 -10.62 -4.79
C LEU A 63 -13.02 -11.79 -5.29
N GLN A 64 -13.15 -11.91 -6.61
CA GLN A 64 -13.93 -12.97 -7.26
C GLN A 64 -12.99 -13.87 -8.06
N ALA A 65 -13.00 -15.16 -7.75
CA ALA A 65 -12.38 -16.17 -8.62
C ALA A 65 -13.33 -16.48 -9.79
N ARG A 66 -12.83 -16.33 -11.02
CA ARG A 66 -13.59 -16.61 -12.24
C ARG A 66 -12.86 -17.66 -13.06
N SER A 67 -13.63 -18.41 -13.84
CA SER A 67 -13.06 -19.35 -14.82
C SER A 67 -13.55 -18.99 -16.22
N ALA A 68 -12.63 -18.98 -17.16
CA ALA A 68 -12.90 -18.88 -18.59
C ALA A 68 -11.96 -19.82 -19.33
N ASP A 69 -12.50 -20.61 -20.26
CA ASP A 69 -11.72 -21.49 -21.15
C ASP A 69 -10.76 -22.46 -20.43
N GLY A 70 -11.12 -22.89 -19.22
CA GLY A 70 -10.33 -23.82 -18.41
C GLY A 70 -9.24 -23.18 -17.55
N GLU A 71 -9.04 -21.87 -17.65
CA GLU A 71 -8.14 -21.11 -16.78
C GLU A 71 -8.92 -20.40 -15.67
N VAL A 72 -8.27 -20.20 -14.52
CA VAL A 72 -8.80 -19.45 -13.38
C VAL A 72 -8.07 -18.12 -13.28
N TYR A 73 -8.82 -17.05 -13.13
CA TYR A 73 -8.30 -15.71 -12.86
C TYR A 73 -9.06 -15.06 -11.71
N PHE A 74 -8.46 -14.04 -11.13
CA PHE A 74 -9.02 -13.24 -10.07
C PHE A 74 -9.45 -11.87 -10.61
N ASP A 75 -10.70 -11.52 -10.34
CA ASP A 75 -11.28 -10.19 -10.57
C ASP A 75 -11.37 -9.48 -9.22
N LEU A 76 -10.42 -8.59 -8.95
CA LEU A 76 -10.30 -7.82 -7.73
C LEU A 76 -10.86 -6.42 -7.96
N THR A 77 -11.79 -5.99 -7.11
CA THR A 77 -12.26 -4.61 -7.02
C THR A 77 -11.95 -4.04 -5.65
N LEU A 78 -11.31 -2.88 -5.62
CA LEU A 78 -11.03 -2.09 -4.43
C LEU A 78 -11.83 -0.79 -4.48
N GLN A 79 -12.30 -0.32 -3.32
CA GLN A 79 -12.89 1.02 -3.19
C GLN A 79 -12.25 1.78 -2.04
N ASP A 80 -12.23 3.10 -2.19
CA ASP A 80 -11.56 4.04 -1.28
C ASP A 80 -10.15 3.53 -0.99
N ALA A 81 -9.32 3.59 -2.03
CA ALA A 81 -8.02 2.96 -2.05
C ALA A 81 -6.90 3.98 -2.22
N TRP A 82 -5.73 3.63 -1.70
CA TRP A 82 -4.49 4.35 -1.90
C TRP A 82 -3.47 3.40 -2.52
N VAL A 83 -2.76 3.86 -3.55
CA VAL A 83 -1.79 3.03 -4.27
C VAL A 83 -0.36 3.39 -3.89
N TRP A 84 0.45 2.37 -3.61
CA TRP A 84 1.90 2.53 -3.43
C TRP A 84 2.56 2.72 -4.80
N ASP A 85 2.68 3.97 -5.24
CA ASP A 85 3.23 4.34 -6.55
C ASP A 85 3.99 5.66 -6.44
N VAL A 86 5.31 5.61 -6.58
CA VAL A 86 6.21 6.75 -6.43
C VAL A 86 6.01 7.79 -7.55
N TYR A 87 5.53 7.35 -8.72
CA TYR A 87 5.38 8.20 -9.91
C TYR A 87 4.04 8.93 -9.98
N ARG A 88 3.15 8.71 -8.99
CA ARG A 88 1.85 9.38 -8.92
C ARG A 88 1.87 10.57 -7.98
N SER A 89 1.42 11.72 -8.49
CA SER A 89 1.15 12.91 -7.68
C SER A 89 -0.09 12.77 -6.79
N ALA A 90 -1.09 11.99 -7.23
CA ALA A 90 -2.29 11.67 -6.45
C ALA A 90 -2.43 10.15 -6.31
N ARG A 91 -2.35 9.66 -5.08
CA ARG A 91 -2.38 8.22 -4.77
C ARG A 91 -3.73 7.72 -4.25
N PHE A 92 -4.61 8.61 -3.83
CA PHE A 92 -6.00 8.27 -3.51
C PHE A 92 -6.82 8.05 -4.78
N VAL A 93 -7.46 6.91 -4.86
CA VAL A 93 -8.28 6.47 -5.98
C VAL A 93 -9.60 5.93 -5.47
N LYS A 94 -10.70 6.40 -6.07
CA LYS A 94 -12.05 6.01 -5.64
C LYS A 94 -12.32 4.51 -5.84
N SER A 95 -11.86 3.96 -6.95
CA SER A 95 -12.01 2.55 -7.26
C SER A 95 -10.85 2.05 -8.12
N VAL A 96 -10.40 0.83 -7.85
CA VAL A 96 -9.39 0.11 -8.62
C VAL A 96 -9.99 -1.23 -9.00
N ARG A 97 -9.78 -1.66 -10.25
CA ARG A 97 -10.08 -3.02 -10.69
C ARG A 97 -8.83 -3.66 -11.25
N VAL A 98 -8.49 -4.84 -10.76
CA VAL A 98 -7.34 -5.63 -11.20
C VAL A 98 -7.84 -7.00 -11.65
N ILE A 99 -7.44 -7.39 -12.85
CA ILE A 99 -7.63 -8.75 -13.36
C ILE A 99 -6.25 -9.40 -13.41
N THR A 100 -6.06 -10.52 -12.71
CA THR A 100 -4.78 -11.23 -12.71
C THR A 100 -4.97 -12.74 -12.66
N PHE A 101 -4.01 -13.46 -13.20
CA PHE A 101 -3.88 -14.92 -13.08
C PHE A 101 -2.90 -15.30 -11.97
N LYS A 102 -2.35 -14.30 -11.26
CA LYS A 102 -1.45 -14.49 -10.11
C LYS A 102 -2.23 -14.42 -8.81
N ASP A 103 -1.52 -14.72 -7.74
CA ASP A 103 -2.02 -14.55 -6.38
C ASP A 103 -2.36 -13.07 -6.09
N VAL A 104 -3.35 -12.93 -5.20
CA VAL A 104 -3.74 -11.67 -4.60
C VAL A 104 -3.73 -11.91 -3.10
N ASN A 105 -2.87 -11.18 -2.39
CA ASN A 105 -2.83 -11.25 -0.94
C ASN A 105 -3.70 -10.13 -0.35
N VAL A 106 -4.60 -10.47 0.56
CA VAL A 106 -5.53 -9.54 1.21
C VAL A 106 -5.40 -9.72 2.72
N GLU A 107 -4.96 -8.67 3.40
CA GLU A 107 -4.76 -8.65 4.85
C GLU A 107 -5.63 -7.57 5.48
N GLU A 108 -6.36 -7.90 6.54
CA GLU A 108 -7.06 -6.90 7.36
C GLU A 108 -6.06 -6.24 8.31
N LEU A 109 -6.06 -4.91 8.32
CA LEU A 109 -5.25 -4.11 9.22
C LEU A 109 -5.88 -4.11 10.62
N PRO A 110 -5.07 -4.16 11.69
CA PRO A 110 -5.59 -3.98 13.04
C PRO A 110 -6.24 -2.59 13.14
N ARG A 111 -7.51 -2.54 13.56
CA ARG A 111 -8.17 -1.25 13.82
C ARG A 111 -7.45 -0.55 14.96
N ASN A 112 -7.21 0.74 14.79
CA ASN A 112 -6.38 1.57 15.67
C ASN A 112 -6.96 1.80 17.09
N GLU A 113 -7.88 0.98 17.57
CA GLU A 113 -8.43 1.04 18.93
C GLU A 113 -7.35 0.73 20.00
N GLU A 114 -6.28 0.04 19.64
CA GLU A 114 -5.16 -0.26 20.55
C GLU A 114 -4.10 0.87 20.63
N LEU A 115 -4.13 1.84 19.70
CA LEU A 115 -3.32 3.06 19.79
C LEU A 115 -4.14 4.20 20.43
N ALA A 116 -4.92 3.88 21.47
CA ALA A 116 -5.48 4.89 22.34
C ALA A 116 -4.30 5.65 22.98
N LEU A 117 -4.03 6.85 22.46
CA LEU A 117 -3.18 7.83 23.14
C LEU A 117 -3.65 7.91 24.61
N PRO A 118 -2.75 7.92 25.59
CA PRO A 118 -3.13 8.11 26.99
C PRO A 118 -4.05 9.32 27.05
N LYS A 119 -5.28 9.15 27.55
CA LYS A 119 -6.15 10.29 27.84
C LYS A 119 -5.37 11.18 28.80
N ASP A 120 -5.18 12.43 28.41
CA ASP A 120 -4.46 13.42 29.20
C ASP A 120 -4.89 13.30 30.67
N VAL A 121 -3.90 13.02 31.52
CA VAL A 121 -4.10 12.93 32.96
C VAL A 121 -4.60 14.30 33.40
N ASP A 122 -5.83 14.31 33.90
CA ASP A 122 -6.45 15.45 34.58
C ASP A 122 -5.54 15.91 35.72
N LEU A 123 -4.76 16.97 35.46
CA LEU A 123 -3.96 17.67 36.47
C LEU A 123 -4.92 18.55 37.28
N GLY A 124 -5.74 17.91 38.09
CA GLY A 124 -6.65 18.53 39.05
C GLY A 124 -6.19 18.34 40.49
N ASN A 125 -5.35 19.26 40.98
CA ASN A 125 -5.38 19.94 42.30
C ASN A 125 -4.01 20.48 42.70
#